data_AF-A0A9X2JEW2-F1
#
_entry.id   AF-A0A9X2JEW2-F1
#
_cell.length_a   1.000
_cell.length_b   1.000
_cell.length_c   1.000
_cell.angle_alpha   90.00
_cell.angle_beta   90.00
_cell.angle_gamma   90.00
#
_symmetry.space_group_name_H-M   'P 1'
#
loop_
_entity.id
_entity.type
_entity.pdbx_description
1 polymer ?
#
loop_
_entity_poly.entity_id
_entity_poly.type
_entity_poly.pdbx_seq_one_letter_code
_entity_poly.pdbx_strand_id
1 'polypeptide(L)'
;MFTKRTNPDSKSHWLNRVALYVVVGLVGYVLSSGPVLGLAFWLREATHNDYWYMVMWVYFPVLVLGHRTPLMWYIEWWVVDVFHTVGPG
;
A
#
# COMPACT_ATOMS: atom_id res chain seq x y z
N MET A 1 44.35 -8.18 23.68
CA MET A 1 43.67 -7.95 22.39
C MET A 1 42.32 -8.68 22.43
N PHE A 2 41.23 -7.98 22.72
CA PHE A 2 39.90 -8.57 22.88
C PHE A 2 39.19 -8.63 21.52
N THR A 3 39.17 -9.81 20.88
CA THR A 3 38.36 -10.05 19.68
C THR A 3 36.90 -10.24 20.08
N LYS A 4 36.07 -9.23 19.80
CA LYS A 4 34.61 -9.23 19.97
C LYS A 4 34.01 -10.30 19.05
N ARG A 5 33.74 -11.52 19.57
CA ARG A 5 32.96 -12.53 18.84
C ARG A 5 31.54 -11.99 18.67
N THR A 6 31.17 -11.59 17.45
CA THR A 6 29.76 -11.37 17.13
C THR A 6 29.08 -12.73 17.08
N ASN A 7 28.15 -13.00 18.01
CA ASN A 7 27.39 -14.24 18.01
C ASN A 7 26.55 -14.32 16.72
N PRO A 8 26.76 -15.31 15.83
CA PRO A 8 26.02 -15.42 14.57
C PRO A 8 24.50 -15.49 14.77
N ASP A 9 24.02 -15.98 15.91
CA ASP A 9 22.60 -16.04 16.26
C ASP A 9 21.96 -14.65 16.35
N SER A 10 22.71 -13.63 16.80
CA SER A 10 22.17 -12.28 16.93
C SER A 10 21.86 -11.65 15.57
N LYS A 11 22.61 -11.99 14.52
CA LYS A 11 22.42 -11.43 13.17
C LYS A 11 21.20 -12.02 12.49
N SER A 12 20.98 -13.34 12.61
CA SER A 12 19.81 -14.01 12.02
C SER A 12 18.50 -13.54 12.66
N HIS A 13 18.46 -13.37 13.99
CA HIS A 13 17.29 -12.83 14.68
C HIS A 13 16.95 -11.39 14.26
N TRP A 14 17.96 -10.54 14.05
CA TRP A 14 17.74 -9.17 13.57
C TRP A 14 17.20 -9.16 12.12
N LEU A 15 17.82 -9.95 11.23
CA LEU A 15 17.36 -10.07 9.84
C LEU A 15 15.91 -10.57 9.76
N ASN A 16 15.54 -11.55 10.58
CA ASN A 16 14.17 -12.08 10.62
C ASN A 16 13.16 -11.03 11.06
N ARG A 17 13.50 -10.18 12.04
CA ARG A 17 12.63 -9.09 12.48
C ARG A 17 12.46 -8.03 11.40
N VAL A 18 13.55 -7.64 10.73
CA VAL A 18 13.51 -6.69 9.61
C VAL A 18 12.64 -7.24 8.49
N ALA A 19 12.83 -8.49 8.09
CA ALA A 19 12.02 -9.14 7.07
C ALA A 19 10.53 -9.15 7.46
N LEU A 20 10.22 -9.46 8.72
CA LEU A 20 8.84 -9.40 9.22
C LEU A 20 8.24 -8.00 9.08
N TYR A 21 8.95 -6.95 9.51
CA TYR A 21 8.44 -5.58 9.38
C TYR A 21 8.23 -5.16 7.93
N VAL A 22 9.13 -5.56 7.03
CA VAL A 22 8.99 -5.28 5.60
C VAL A 22 7.76 -5.99 5.05
N VAL A 23 7.56 -7.27 5.37
CA VAL A 23 6.39 -8.03 4.90
C VAL A 23 5.10 -7.43 5.46
N VAL A 24 5.03 -7.16 6.76
CA VAL A 24 3.86 -6.54 7.39
C VAL A 24 3.58 -5.15 6.79
N GLY A 25 4.62 -4.36 6.56
CA GLY A 25 4.50 -3.05 5.91
C GLY A 25 3.98 -3.15 4.48
N LEU A 26 4.49 -4.09 3.68
CA LEU A 26 4.03 -4.31 2.31
C LEU A 26 2.58 -4.80 2.26
N VAL A 27 2.21 -5.75 3.13
CA VAL A 27 0.83 -6.24 3.23
C VAL A 27 -0.09 -5.10 3.65
N GLY A 28 0.29 -4.32 4.66
CA GLY A 28 -0.47 -3.16 5.12
C GLY A 28 -0.65 -2.11 4.03
N TYR A 29 0.40 -1.82 3.27
CA TYR A 29 0.38 -0.91 2.12
C TYR A 29 -0.57 -1.40 1.01
N VAL A 30 -0.54 -2.69 0.68
CA VAL A 30 -1.45 -3.26 -0.32
C VAL A 30 -2.91 -3.21 0.16
N LEU A 31 -3.17 -3.58 1.41
CA LEU A 31 -4.52 -3.55 1.99
C LEU A 31 -5.04 -2.12 2.21
N SER A 32 -4.18 -1.13 2.43
CA SER A 32 -4.63 0.26 2.56
C SER A 32 -4.98 0.90 1.22
N SER A 33 -4.50 0.35 0.10
CA SER A 33 -4.68 0.94 -1.23
C SER A 33 -6.14 1.18 -1.61
N GLY A 34 -7.01 0.17 -1.47
CA GLY A 34 -8.44 0.25 -1.76
C GLY A 34 -9.17 1.36 -1.01
N PRO A 35 -9.26 1.33 0.33
CA PRO A 35 -9.99 2.33 1.10
C PRO A 35 -9.42 3.74 0.96
N VAL A 36 -8.09 3.89 0.86
CA VAL A 36 -7.46 5.21 0.71
C VAL A 36 -7.73 5.81 -0.67
N LEU A 37 -7.64 5.02 -1.74
CA LEU A 37 -7.97 5.48 -3.10
C LEU A 37 -9.45 5.80 -3.23
N GLY A 38 -10.33 4.94 -2.73
CA GLY A 38 -11.78 5.17 -2.74
C GLY A 38 -12.16 6.45 -1.98
N LEU A 39 -11.61 6.65 -0.77
CA LEU A 39 -11.84 7.87 0.00
C LEU A 39 -11.32 9.12 -0.72
N ALA A 40 -10.15 9.04 -1.36
CA ALA A 40 -9.59 10.17 -2.09
C ALA A 40 -10.43 10.55 -3.32
N PHE A 41 -10.94 9.57 -4.06
CA PHE A 41 -11.85 9.83 -5.19
C PHE A 41 -13.18 10.42 -4.71
N TRP A 42 -13.69 9.93 -3.58
CA TRP A 42 -14.89 10.48 -2.97
C TRP A 42 -14.69 11.93 -2.52
N LEU A 43 -13.56 12.23 -1.87
CA LEU A 43 -13.19 13.59 -1.47
C LEU A 43 -13.00 14.50 -2.67
N ARG A 44 -12.40 14.01 -3.76
CA ARG A 44 -12.30 14.75 -5.01
C ARG A 44 -13.67 15.14 -5.52
N GLU A 45 -14.61 14.20 -5.60
CA GLU A 45 -15.96 14.45 -6.09
C GLU A 45 -16.72 15.42 -5.19
N ALA A 46 -16.61 15.25 -3.87
CA ALA A 46 -17.28 16.11 -2.90
C ALA A 46 -16.71 17.55 -2.84
N THR A 47 -15.42 17.73 -3.12
CA THR A 47 -14.74 19.04 -2.99
C THR A 47 -14.41 19.70 -4.33
N HIS A 48 -14.59 19.00 -5.45
CA HIS A 48 -14.12 19.37 -6.79
C HIS A 48 -12.62 19.77 -6.82
N ASN A 49 -11.83 19.19 -5.93
CA ASN A 49 -10.41 19.48 -5.81
C ASN A 49 -9.57 18.29 -6.30
N ASP A 50 -8.90 18.46 -7.44
CA ASP A 50 -8.09 17.40 -8.05
C ASP A 50 -6.82 17.07 -7.27
N TYR A 51 -6.42 17.86 -6.26
CA TYR A 51 -5.26 17.53 -5.41
C TYR A 51 -5.41 16.18 -4.69
N TRP A 52 -6.64 15.72 -4.45
CA TRP A 52 -6.87 14.39 -3.87
C TRP A 52 -6.35 13.25 -4.75
N TYR A 53 -6.27 13.42 -6.07
CA TYR A 53 -5.67 12.43 -6.97
C TYR A 53 -4.16 12.25 -6.76
N MET A 54 -3.49 13.15 -6.04
CA MET A 54 -2.06 12.98 -5.72
C MET A 54 -1.79 11.68 -4.95
N VAL A 55 -2.78 11.13 -4.24
CA VAL A 55 -2.63 9.85 -3.54
C VAL A 55 -2.36 8.69 -4.49
N MET A 56 -2.76 8.80 -5.76
CA MET A 56 -2.47 7.78 -6.77
C MET A 56 -0.97 7.59 -6.99
N TRP A 57 -0.15 8.63 -6.77
CA TRP A 57 1.31 8.52 -6.85
C TRP A 57 1.88 7.59 -5.78
N VAL A 58 1.31 7.64 -4.56
CA VAL A 58 1.73 6.77 -3.45
C VAL A 58 1.44 5.32 -3.78
N TYR A 59 0.33 5.04 -4.46
CA TYR A 59 -0.09 3.69 -4.86
C TYR A 59 0.24 3.33 -6.30
N PHE A 60 1.01 4.15 -7.01
CA PHE A 60 1.32 3.94 -8.42
C PHE A 60 1.95 2.57 -8.71
N PRO A 61 2.90 2.05 -7.89
CA PRO A 61 3.43 0.71 -8.09
C PRO A 61 2.35 -0.38 -8.02
N VAL A 62 1.39 -0.25 -7.10
CA VAL A 62 0.28 -1.17 -6.95
C VAL A 62 -0.63 -1.13 -8.16
N LEU A 63 -0.95 0.08 -8.63
CA LEU A 63 -1.83 0.29 -9.78
C LEU A 63 -1.20 -0.25 -11.07
N VAL A 64 0.08 0.03 -11.32
CA VAL A 64 0.78 -0.43 -12.53
C VAL A 64 0.97 -1.94 -12.54
N LEU A 65 1.42 -2.53 -11.43
CA LEU A 65 1.67 -3.97 -11.34
C LEU A 65 0.38 -4.78 -11.18
N GLY A 66 -0.69 -4.13 -10.72
CA GLY A 66 -1.95 -4.76 -10.34
C GLY A 66 -2.95 -5.00 -11.48
N HIS A 67 -2.75 -4.40 -12.67
CA HIS A 67 -3.74 -4.26 -13.75
C HIS A 67 -4.48 -5.53 -14.23
N ARG A 68 -4.04 -6.75 -13.86
CA ARG A 68 -4.72 -8.02 -14.16
C ARG A 68 -4.73 -9.01 -13.00
N THR A 69 -4.55 -8.50 -11.80
CA THR A 69 -4.43 -9.31 -10.58
C THR A 69 -5.68 -9.14 -9.71
N PRO A 70 -5.97 -10.08 -8.78
CA PRO A 70 -7.04 -9.93 -7.79
C PRO A 70 -6.95 -8.63 -6.98
N LEU A 71 -5.78 -8.01 -6.94
CA LEU A 71 -5.56 -6.73 -6.28
C LEU A 71 -6.31 -5.58 -6.97
N MET A 72 -6.43 -5.58 -8.29
CA MET A 72 -7.22 -4.56 -8.99
C MET A 72 -8.71 -4.69 -8.64
N TRP A 73 -9.23 -5.91 -8.63
CA TRP A 73 -10.60 -6.20 -8.19
C TRP A 73 -10.86 -5.73 -6.76
N TYR A 74 -9.89 -5.92 -5.87
CA TYR A 74 -9.97 -5.42 -4.50
C TYR A 74 -10.07 -3.89 -4.44
N ILE A 75 -9.23 -3.18 -5.22
CA ILE A 75 -9.27 -1.71 -5.27
C ILE A 75 -10.56 -1.22 -5.90
N GLU A 76 -10.99 -1.85 -7.00
CA GLU A 76 -12.23 -1.54 -7.71
C GLU A 76 -13.45 -1.71 -6.81
N TRP A 77 -13.50 -2.81 -6.03
CA TRP A 77 -14.58 -3.03 -5.05
C TRP A 77 -14.70 -1.88 -4.05
N TRP A 78 -13.59 -1.39 -3.51
CA TRP A 78 -13.63 -0.21 -2.63
C TRP A 78 -14.10 1.05 -3.35
N VAL A 79 -13.55 1.32 -4.54
CA VAL A 79 -13.84 2.55 -5.30
C VAL A 79 -15.29 2.59 -5.78
N VAL A 80 -15.78 1.49 -6.36
CA VAL A 80 -17.05 1.39 -7.06
C VAL A 80 -18.17 0.93 -6.12
N ASP A 81 -17.99 -0.17 -5.40
CA ASP A 81 -19.07 -0.75 -4.59
C ASP A 81 -19.20 -0.10 -3.20
N VAL A 82 -18.08 0.33 -2.58
CA VAL A 82 -18.13 0.94 -1.23
C VAL A 82 -18.33 2.45 -1.31
N PHE A 83 -17.48 3.15 -2.07
CA PHE A 83 -17.52 4.61 -2.15
C PHE A 83 -18.43 5.16 -3.26
N HIS A 84 -18.93 4.30 -4.15
CA HIS A 84 -19.77 4.70 -5.30
C HIS A 84 -19.16 5.82 -6.14
N THR A 85 -17.83 5.76 -6.30
CA THR A 85 -17.09 6.73 -7.11
C THR A 85 -16.73 6.11 -8.45
N VAL A 86 -16.86 6.89 -9.51
CA VAL A 86 -16.17 6.59 -10.77
C VAL A 86 -14.72 7.00 -10.55
N GLY A 87 -13.77 6.08 -10.75
CA GLY A 87 -12.35 6.40 -10.76
C GLY A 87 -12.05 7.56 -11.74
N PRO A 88 -10.84 8.15 -11.71
CA PRO A 88 -10.49 9.23 -12.62
C PRO A 88 -10.78 8.81 -14.07
N GLY A 89 -11.80 9.44 -14.65
CA GLY A 89 -12.20 9.30 -16.05
C GLY A 89 -11.29 10.09 -16.96
#